data_AF-A0AAW7DLJ2-F1
#
_entry.id   AF-A0AAW7DLJ2-F1
#
_cell.length_a   1.000
_cell.length_b   1.000
_cell.length_c   1.000
_cell.angle_alpha   90.00
_cell.angle_beta   90.00
_cell.angle_gamma   90.00
#
_symmetry.space_group_name_H-M   'P 1'
#
loop_
_entity.id
_entity.type
_entity.pdbx_description
1 polymer ?
#
loop_
_entity_poly.entity_id
_entity_poly.type
_entity_poly.pdbx_seq_one_letter_code
_entity_poly.pdbx_strand_id
1 'polypeptide(L)' 'MKILNEITVKVTYEVTLGGLEVPSDIFEKLEEIYDRGGDVNMSKLERNSPEVLEFLNENFKEDDACDWSYTIDEIDYD' A
#
# COMPACT_ATOMS: atom_id res chain seq x y z
N MET A 1 -2.70 -29.01 18.29
CA MET A 1 -1.84 -27.89 17.85
C MET A 1 -0.82 -28.43 16.86
N LYS A 2 -0.49 -27.65 15.84
CA LYS A 2 0.60 -27.94 14.89
C LYS A 2 1.58 -26.78 14.92
N ILE A 3 2.85 -27.04 14.58
CA ILE A 3 3.91 -26.05 14.49
C ILE A 3 4.23 -25.88 13.00
N LEU A 4 4.28 -24.64 12.53
CA LEU A 4 4.75 -24.30 11.18
C LEU A 4 6.23 -23.93 11.29
N ASN A 5 7.04 -24.36 10.33
CA ASN A 5 8.44 -23.96 10.25
C ASN A 5 8.52 -22.52 9.71
N GLU A 6 7.75 -22.23 8.65
CA GLU A 6 7.66 -20.92 8.04
C GLU A 6 6.25 -20.67 7.46
N ILE A 7 5.82 -19.42 7.45
CA ILE A 7 4.61 -18.96 6.76
C ILE A 7 4.86 -17.59 6.16
N THR A 8 4.51 -17.43 4.88
CA THR A 8 4.51 -16.14 4.19
C THR A 8 3.07 -15.70 3.97
N VAL A 9 2.73 -14.53 4.50
CA VAL A 9 1.39 -13.94 4.39
C VAL A 9 1.51 -12.54 3.80
N LYS A 10 0.78 -12.30 2.73
CA LYS A 10 0.53 -10.96 2.22
C LYS A 10 -0.74 -10.41 2.87
N VAL A 11 -0.60 -9.28 3.54
CA VAL A 11 -1.72 -8.49 4.07
C VAL A 11 -2.00 -7.36 3.09
N THR A 12 -3.26 -7.18 2.73
CA THR A 12 -3.69 -6.07 1.87
C THR A 12 -4.89 -5.41 2.52
N TYR A 13 -4.79 -4.10 2.71
CA TYR A 13 -5.87 -3.26 3.19
C TYR A 13 -6.20 -2.23 2.11
N GLU A 14 -7.49 -1.92 1.96
CA GLU A 14 -7.98 -0.98 0.96
C GLU A 14 -8.70 0.19 1.64
N VAL A 15 -8.26 1.41 1.32
CA VAL A 15 -8.84 2.66 1.82
C VAL A 15 -9.40 3.43 0.63
N THR A 16 -10.69 3.76 0.70
CA THR A 16 -11.36 4.60 -0.31
C THR A 16 -11.81 5.90 0.32
N LEU A 17 -11.28 7.03 -0.16
CA LEU A 17 -11.66 8.37 0.29
C LEU A 17 -12.34 9.15 -0.83
N GLY A 18 -13.48 9.78 -0.53
CA GLY A 18 -14.18 10.68 -1.44
C GLY A 18 -13.94 12.14 -1.10
N GLY A 19 -13.72 12.99 -2.11
CA GLY A 19 -13.56 14.43 -1.91
C GLY A 19 -12.24 14.85 -1.27
N LEU A 20 -11.20 14.01 -1.39
CA LEU A 20 -9.85 14.33 -0.89
C LEU A 20 -9.25 15.50 -1.70
N GLU A 21 -8.86 16.57 -1.01
CA GLU A 21 -8.12 17.67 -1.63
C GLU A 21 -6.65 17.26 -1.81
N VAL A 22 -6.14 17.37 -3.03
CA VAL A 22 -4.78 16.94 -3.39
C VAL A 22 -4.01 18.15 -3.95
N PRO A 23 -2.80 18.46 -3.43
CA PRO A 23 -1.93 19.45 -4.04
C PRO A 23 -1.62 19.13 -5.51
N SER A 24 -1.53 20.13 -6.38
CA SER A 24 -1.41 19.90 -7.84
C SER A 24 -0.16 19.09 -8.23
N ASP A 25 0.97 19.35 -7.58
CA ASP A 25 2.23 18.64 -7.78
C ASP A 25 2.15 17.16 -7.34
N ILE A 26 1.43 16.89 -6.24
CA ILE A 26 1.17 15.52 -5.79
C ILE A 26 0.20 14.83 -6.75
N PHE A 27 -0.84 15.52 -7.21
CA PHE A 27 -1.80 14.97 -8.16
C PHE A 27 -1.12 14.51 -9.46
N GLU A 28 -0.26 15.35 -10.06
CA GLU A 28 0.50 15.00 -11.27
C GLU A 28 1.34 13.73 -11.07
N LYS A 29 1.99 13.58 -9.90
CA LYS A 29 2.77 12.38 -9.59
C LYS A 29 1.93 11.13 -9.37
N LEU A 30 0.77 11.27 -8.73
CA LEU A 30 -0.17 10.16 -8.57
C LEU A 30 -0.74 9.72 -9.92
N GLU A 31 -1.03 10.66 -10.83
CA GLU A 31 -1.44 10.38 -12.20
C GLU A 31 -0.33 9.62 -12.97
N GLU A 32 0.92 10.07 -12.89
CA GLU A 32 2.05 9.35 -13.51
C GLU A 32 2.22 7.92 -12.97
N ILE A 33 2.01 7.73 -11.67
CA ILE A 33 2.07 6.41 -11.03
C ILE A 33 0.94 5.53 -11.56
N TYR A 34 -0.27 6.07 -11.63
CA TYR A 34 -1.45 5.38 -12.16
C TYR A 34 -1.24 4.94 -13.62
N ASP A 35 -0.75 5.84 -14.47
CA ASP A 35 -0.46 5.57 -15.88
C ASP A 35 0.59 4.46 -16.08
N ARG A 36 1.46 4.24 -15.08
CA ARG A 36 2.46 3.16 -15.07
C ARG A 36 1.94 1.84 -14.48
N GLY A 37 0.66 1.76 -14.14
CA GLY A 37 0.00 0.57 -13.60
C GLY A 37 -0.29 0.63 -12.09
N GLY A 38 0.01 1.74 -11.43
CA GLY A 38 -0.39 1.99 -10.03
C GLY A 38 0.39 1.20 -8.97
N ASP A 39 1.32 0.33 -9.35
CA ASP A 39 2.14 -0.42 -8.40
C ASP A 39 3.33 0.42 -7.93
N VAL A 40 3.45 0.57 -6.62
CA VAL A 40 4.40 1.49 -6.01
C VAL A 40 5.29 0.79 -5.01
N ASN A 41 6.59 0.83 -5.29
CA ASN A 41 7.58 0.41 -4.32
C ASN A 41 7.88 1.55 -3.34
N MET A 42 7.53 1.37 -2.06
CA MET A 42 7.73 2.37 -1.01
C MET A 42 9.17 2.89 -0.93
N SER A 43 10.17 2.02 -1.02
CA SER A 43 11.58 2.42 -0.99
C SER A 43 12.00 3.24 -2.22
N LYS A 44 11.34 3.06 -3.37
CA LYS A 44 11.56 3.91 -4.55
C LYS A 44 10.88 5.27 -4.39
N LEU A 45 9.68 5.32 -3.81
CA LEU A 45 9.02 6.59 -3.49
C LEU A 45 9.83 7.40 -2.49
N GLU A 46 10.26 6.79 -1.39
CA GLU A 46 11.04 7.47 -0.35
C GLU A 46 12.28 8.18 -0.93
N ARG A 47 12.90 7.58 -1.96
CA ARG A 47 14.08 8.16 -2.63
C ARG A 47 13.76 9.22 -3.68
N ASN A 48 12.68 9.03 -4.45
CA ASN A 48 12.43 9.83 -5.66
C ASN A 48 11.28 10.84 -5.50
N SER A 49 10.38 10.62 -4.56
CA SER A 49 9.18 11.43 -4.31
C SER A 49 8.70 11.26 -2.85
N PRO A 50 9.53 11.62 -1.86
CA PRO A 50 9.17 11.52 -0.44
C PRO A 50 7.89 12.26 -0.06
N GLU A 51 7.56 13.36 -0.74
CA GLU A 51 6.33 14.14 -0.54
C GLU A 51 5.06 13.37 -0.93
N VAL A 52 5.13 12.51 -1.96
CA VAL A 52 4.02 11.63 -2.33
C VAL A 52 3.85 10.54 -1.28
N LEU A 53 4.97 10.00 -0.79
CA LEU A 53 4.95 9.01 0.29
C LEU A 53 4.35 9.60 1.58
N GLU A 54 4.74 10.82 1.95
CA GLU A 54 4.18 11.54 3.08
C GLU A 54 2.67 11.74 2.91
N PHE A 55 2.23 12.26 1.76
CA PHE A 55 0.82 12.42 1.45
C PHE A 55 0.03 11.11 1.56
N LEU A 56 0.54 10.01 1.01
CA LEU A 56 -0.12 8.71 1.07
C LEU A 56 -0.25 8.22 2.53
N ASN A 57 0.81 8.31 3.33
CA ASN A 57 0.80 7.89 4.73
C ASN A 57 -0.11 8.76 5.62
N GLU A 58 -0.24 10.05 5.32
CA GLU A 58 -1.09 10.96 6.09
C GLU A 58 -2.58 10.72 5.84
N ASN A 59 -2.94 10.32 4.63
CA ASN A 59 -4.33 10.21 4.19
C ASN A 59 -4.87 8.77 4.15
N PHE A 60 -4.03 7.77 3.83
CA PHE A 60 -4.47 6.38 3.67
C PHE A 60 -3.87 5.51 4.76
N LYS A 61 -4.57 5.38 5.89
CA LYS A 61 -4.09 4.60 7.03
C LYS A 61 -4.78 3.24 7.07
N GLU A 62 -4.05 2.27 7.59
CA GLU A 62 -4.55 0.93 7.85
C GLU A 62 -5.82 0.96 8.74
N ASP A 63 -5.89 1.85 9.73
CA ASP A 63 -7.07 2.05 10.58
C ASP A 63 -8.30 2.61 9.84
N ASP A 64 -8.11 3.24 8.68
CA ASP A 64 -9.20 3.76 7.83
C ASP A 64 -9.71 2.71 6.83
N ALA A 65 -9.09 1.53 6.79
CA ALA A 65 -9.44 0.50 5.83
C ALA A 65 -10.77 -0.19 6.20
N CYS A 66 -11.71 -0.17 5.26
CA CYS A 66 -12.99 -0.85 5.41
C CYS A 66 -12.88 -2.36 5.13
N ASP A 67 -11.91 -2.75 4.30
CA ASP A 67 -11.71 -4.13 3.86
C ASP A 67 -10.25 -4.54 4.04
N TRP A 68 -10.09 -5.74 4.58
CA TRP A 68 -8.81 -6.39 4.86
C TRP A 68 -8.83 -7.78 4.27
N SER A 69 -7.76 -8.14 3.56
CA SER A 69 -7.59 -9.48 3.02
C SER A 69 -6.22 -10.04 3.38
N TYR A 70 -6.20 -11.35 3.61
CA TYR A 70 -4.99 -12.12 3.83
C TYR A 70 -4.84 -13.10 2.67
N THR A 71 -3.67 -13.08 2.04
CA THR A 71 -3.26 -14.11 1.08
C THR A 71 -2.13 -14.90 1.72
N ILE A 72 -2.32 -16.21 1.82
CA ILE A 72 -1.26 -17.14 2.23
C ILE A 72 -0.52 -17.53 0.95
N ASP A 73 0.71 -17.05 0.82
CA ASP A 73 1.52 -17.31 -0.38
C ASP A 73 2.28 -18.64 -0.24
N GLU A 74 2.74 -18.96 0.97
CA GLU A 74 3.53 -20.16 1.23
C GLU A 74 3.36 -20.65 2.67
N ILE A 75 3.32 -21.98 2.83
CA ILE A 75 3.34 -22.66 4.13
C ILE A 75 4.36 -23.79 4.06
N ASP A 76 5.27 -23.84 5.03
CA ASP A 76 6.17 -24.98 5.25
C ASP A 76 5.87 -25.70 6.58
N TYR A 77 5.79 -27.04 6.54
CA TYR A 77 5.46 -27.89 7.67
C TYR A 77 6.04 -29.31 7.54
N ASP A 78 6.28 -29.97 8.69
CA ASP A 78 6.81 -31.35 8.79
C ASP A 78 5.78 -32.45 8.46
#